data_AF-A0AA43C872-F1
#
_entry.id   AF-A0AA43C872-F1
#
_cell.length_a   1.000
_cell.length_b   1.000
_cell.length_c   1.000
_cell.angle_alpha   90.00
_cell.angle_beta   90.00
_cell.angle_gamma   90.00
#
_symmetry.space_group_name_H-M   'P 1'
#
loop_
_entity.id
_entity.type
_entity.pdbx_description
1 polymer ?
#
loop_
_entity_poly.entity_id
_entity_poly.type
_entity_poly.pdbx_seq_one_letter_code
_entity_poly.pdbx_strand_id
1 'polypeptide(L)' 'METLTTIVRIIAPLVAAILLGNWFLSEVKKARFKGAPWYQPYISIPGLLIILLILLVPVVLWTIKT' A
#
# COMPACT_ATOMS: atom_id res chain seq x y z
N MET A 1 16.37 -21.08 -14.18
CA MET A 1 14.94 -20.82 -13.93
C MET A 1 14.72 -20.16 -12.55
N GLU A 2 15.35 -20.64 -11.48
CA GLU A 2 15.11 -20.11 -10.12
C GLU A 2 15.46 -18.63 -9.91
N THR A 3 16.56 -18.15 -10.51
CA THR A 3 17.00 -16.75 -10.35
C THR A 3 15.96 -15.75 -10.87
N LEU A 4 15.36 -16.03 -12.03
CA LEU A 4 14.34 -15.17 -12.62
C LEU A 4 13.09 -15.11 -11.72
N THR A 5 12.66 -16.26 -11.19
CA THR A 5 11.52 -16.34 -10.27
C THR A 5 11.79 -15.55 -8.99
N THR A 6 13.00 -15.65 -8.42
CA THR A 6 13.38 -14.88 -7.23
C THR A 6 13.37 -13.38 -7.49
N ILE A 7 13.92 -12.94 -8.63
CA ILE A 7 13.91 -11.53 -9.03
C ILE A 7 12.47 -11.01 -9.13
N VAL A 8 11.58 -11.76 -9.78
CA VAL A 8 10.16 -11.36 -9.91
C VAL A 8 9.47 -11.29 -8.55
N ARG A 9 9.73 -12.23 -7.64
CA ARG A 9 9.18 -12.23 -6.27
C ARG A 9 9.59 -11.00 -5.45
N ILE A 10 10.77 -10.43 -5.72
CA ILE A 10 11.24 -9.21 -5.06
C ILE A 10 10.69 -7.97 -5.75
N ILE A 11 10.71 -7.92 -7.08
CA ILE A 11 10.29 -6.73 -7.85
C ILE A 11 8.78 -6.51 -7.75
N ALA A 12 7.97 -7.57 -7.78
CA ALA A 12 6.52 -7.47 -7.75
C ALA A 12 5.97 -6.63 -6.57
N PRO A 13 6.32 -6.90 -5.30
CA PRO A 13 5.84 -6.09 -4.18
C PRO A 13 6.37 -4.65 -4.22
N LEU A 14 7.58 -4.41 -4.75
CA LEU A 14 8.13 -3.06 -4.88
C LEU A 14 7.33 -2.23 -5.88
N VAL A 15 7.00 -2.80 -7.05
CA VAL A 15 6.17 -2.13 -8.04
C VAL A 15 4.77 -1.86 -7.48
N ALA A 16 4.17 -2.85 -6.80
CA ALA A 16 2.87 -2.67 -6.15
C ALA A 16 2.88 -1.53 -5.12
N ALA A 17 3.93 -1.44 -4.30
CA ALA A 17 4.11 -0.37 -3.32
C ALA A 17 4.22 1.02 -3.99
N ILE A 18 4.99 1.13 -5.09
CA ILE A 18 5.13 2.40 -5.83
C ILE A 18 3.79 2.84 -6.43
N LEU A 19 3.05 1.92 -7.06
CA LEU A 19 1.75 2.23 -7.67
C LEU A 19 0.74 2.70 -6.63
N LEU A 20 0.61 1.97 -5.51
CA LEU A 20 -0.32 2.31 -4.44
C LEU A 20 0.09 3.61 -3.74
N GLY A 21 1.38 3.82 -3.48
CA GLY A 21 1.90 5.03 -2.88
C GLY A 21 1.65 6.27 -3.75
N ASN A 22 1.90 6.18 -5.06
CA ASN A 22 1.61 7.27 -5.99
C ASN A 22 0.12 7.60 -6.07
N TRP A 23 -0.74 6.59 -6.01
CA TRP A 23 -2.19 6.80 -5.95
C TRP A 23 -2.58 7.53 -4.66
N PHE A 24 -2.11 7.08 -3.50
CA PHE A 24 -2.37 7.76 -2.22
C PHE A 24 -1.85 9.20 -2.23
N LEU A 25 -0.65 9.45 -2.76
CA LEU A 25 -0.10 10.80 -2.90
C LEU A 25 -0.98 11.71 -3.78
N SER A 26 -1.64 11.16 -4.79
CA SER A 26 -2.60 11.93 -5.60
C SER A 26 -3.81 12.38 -4.76
N GLU A 27 -4.29 11.53 -3.86
CA GLU A 27 -5.39 11.87 -2.93
C GLU A 27 -4.93 12.90 -1.88
N VAL A 28 -3.70 12.78 -1.37
CA VAL A 28 -3.10 13.80 -0.49
C VAL A 28 -3.01 15.16 -1.19
N LYS A 29 -2.57 15.20 -2.45
CA LYS A 29 -2.50 16.44 -3.23
C LYS A 29 -3.90 17.04 -3.45
N LYS A 30 -4.90 16.21 -3.78
CA LYS A 30 -6.30 16.65 -3.92
C LYS A 30 -6.87 17.20 -2.62
N ALA A 31 -6.64 16.53 -1.49
CA ALA A 31 -7.08 16.95 -0.16
C ALA A 31 -6.45 18.29 0.23
N ARG A 32 -5.14 18.43 0.01
CA ARG A 32 -4.40 19.68 0.27
C ARG A 32 -4.93 20.84 -0.58
N PHE A 33 -5.19 20.61 -1.86
CA PHE A 33 -5.76 21.63 -2.74
C PHE A 33 -7.14 22.10 -2.28
N LYS A 34 -7.94 21.20 -1.70
CA LYS A 34 -9.27 21.49 -1.16
C LYS A 34 -9.26 22.07 0.26
N GLY A 35 -8.09 22.23 0.90
CA GLY A 35 -7.99 22.65 2.30
C GLY A 35 -8.61 21.65 3.28
N ALA A 36 -8.70 20.38 2.90
CA ALA A 36 -9.34 19.35 3.71
C ALA A 36 -8.48 18.93 4.92
N PRO A 37 -9.07 18.31 5.96
CA PRO A 37 -8.33 17.82 7.11
C PRO A 37 -7.25 16.78 6.75
N TRP A 38 -6.19 16.73 7.55
CA TRP A 38 -5.04 15.85 7.35
C TRP A 38 -5.39 14.35 7.27
N TYR A 39 -6.48 13.93 7.94
CA TYR A 39 -6.91 12.54 7.95
C TYR A 39 -7.76 12.14 6.74
N GLN A 40 -8.23 13.11 5.93
CA GLN A 40 -9.14 12.87 4.81
C GLN A 40 -8.58 11.91 3.75
N PRO A 41 -7.27 11.94 3.39
CA PRO A 41 -6.70 10.97 2.46
C PRO A 41 -6.79 9.51 2.94
N TYR A 42 -6.83 9.25 4.25
CA TYR A 42 -6.94 7.89 4.79
C TYR A 42 -8.33 7.29 4.61
N ILE A 43 -9.35 8.13 4.41
CA ILE A 43 -10.73 7.71 4.13
C ILE A 43 -10.93 7.42 2.63
N SER A 44 -9.95 7.75 1.78
CA SER A 44 -10.01 7.44 0.35
C SER A 44 -9.79 5.95 0.06
N ILE A 45 -10.16 5.51 -1.14
CA ILE A 45 -9.92 4.14 -1.62
C ILE A 45 -8.46 3.71 -1.42
N PRO A 46 -7.43 4.44 -1.90
CA PRO A 46 -6.05 4.04 -1.68
C PRO A 46 -5.63 4.08 -0.20
N GLY A 47 -6.18 5.01 0.60
CA GLY A 47 -5.92 5.08 2.04
C GLY A 47 -6.42 3.85 2.79
N LEU A 48 -7.65 3.41 2.50
CA LEU A 48 -8.24 2.22 3.09
C LEU A 48 -7.50 0.95 2.66
N LEU A 49 -7.03 0.86 1.42
CA LEU A 49 -6.18 -0.26 0.98
C LEU A 49 -4.90 -0.35 1.80
N ILE A 50 -4.23 0.78 2.06
CA ILE A 50 -3.03 0.82 2.90
C ILE A 50 -3.34 0.36 4.34
N ILE A 51 -4.42 0.88 4.93
CA ILE A 51 -4.84 0.50 6.29
C ILE A 51 -5.15 -1.00 6.37
N LEU A 52 -5.91 -1.53 5.41
CA LEU A 52 -6.22 -2.95 5.34
C LEU A 52 -4.96 -3.78 5.24
N LEU A 53 -4.01 -3.40 4.39
CA LEU A 53 -2.75 -4.11 4.19
C LEU A 53 -1.91 -4.12 5.48
N ILE A 54 -1.85 -3.00 6.21
CA ILE A 54 -1.16 -2.90 7.51
C ILE A 54 -1.80 -3.81 8.57
N LEU A 55 -3.13 -3.92 8.60
CA LEU A 55 -3.83 -4.80 9.53
C LEU A 55 -3.69 -6.28 9.17
N LEU A 56 -3.63 -6.59 7.88
CA LEU A 56 -3.67 -7.97 7.37
C LEU A 56 -2.28 -8.62 7.39
N VAL A 57 -1.20 -7.85 7.19
CA VAL A 57 0.19 -8.34 7.27
C VAL A 57 0.52 -9.07 8.59
N PRO A 58 0.30 -8.50 9.79
CA PRO A 58 0.63 -9.20 11.03
C PRO A 58 -0.23 -10.45 11.24
N VAL A 59 -1.51 -10.43 10.81
CA VAL A 59 -2.39 -11.60 10.89
C VAL A 59 -1.85 -12.73 10.02
N VAL A 60 -1.50 -12.43 8.76
CA VAL A 60 -0.94 -13.42 7.84
C VAL A 60 0.39 -13.95 8.35
N LEU A 61 1.30 -13.07 8.80
CA LEU A 61 2.58 -13.48 9.36
C LEU A 61 2.41 -14.36 10.61
N TRP A 62 1.42 -14.07 11.45
CA TRP A 62 1.11 -14.90 12.61
C TRP A 62 0.60 -16.29 12.21
N THR A 63 -0.32 -16.37 11.24
CA THR A 63 -0.83 -17.66 10.74
C THR A 63 0.20 -18.53 10.04
N ILE A 64 1.20 -17.94 9.36
CA ILE A 64 2.26 -18.69 8.67
C ILE A 64 3.33 -19.16 9.65
N LYS A 65 3.57 -18.41 10.74
CA LYS A 65 4.57 -18.75 11.77
C LYS A 65 4.06 -19.81 12.77
N THR A 66 2.74 -19.97 12.88
CA THR A 66 2.08 -20.97 13.75
C THR A 66 1.95 -22.30 13.02
#